data_AF-C5T0N1-F1
#
_entry.id   AF-C5T0N1-F1
#
_cell.length_a   1.000
_cell.length_b   1.000
_cell.length_c   1.000
_cell.angle_alpha   90.00
_cell.angle_beta   90.00
_cell.angle_gamma   90.00
#
_symmetry.space_group_name_H-M   'P 1'
#
loop_
_entity.id
_entity.type
_entity.pdbx_description
1 polymer ?
#
loop_
_entity_poly.entity_id
_entity_poly.type
_entity_poly.pdbx_seq_one_letter_code
_entity_poly.pdbx_strand_id
1 'polypeptide(L)'
;MTRNFGLGSRDMGIAGKFALNDAVKNRSVSFSTAGTNHHRWHSFTIWAKANGVKKMEDVTRELVKKYGRELAQKVNTRDLSAATAQVYISAVNSVMSIATQRKWQSVSPTKDCNIPQRCAVRQDAPGALDRAACASAVEAVRVKLGDRVAAVVELARELGLRSKEASLLDARAALTQAREKESVTITSGTKGGRRREVPIASQEQVQALQRAAQAQGRDRSMIPIDQSWQKWRSKELREARDLVRQHTTGGLHDLRSAYACQRYQEKTGHAAPAASGVIADKSKDLDARKEISKELGHNRVEVVAEYIGGRR
;
A
#
# COMPACT_ATOMS: atom_id res chain seq x y z
N MET A 1 7.32 37.59 19.59
CA MET A 1 7.41 36.11 19.52
C MET A 1 7.05 35.65 18.11
N THR A 2 7.92 34.87 17.49
CA THR A 2 7.61 34.15 16.24
C THR A 2 6.54 33.10 16.53
N ARG A 3 5.48 33.03 15.70
CA ARG A 3 4.40 32.02 15.84
C ARG A 3 4.82 30.70 15.18
N ASN A 4 4.17 29.61 15.59
CA ASN A 4 4.37 28.27 15.04
C ASN A 4 5.85 27.84 15.06
N PHE A 5 6.52 28.05 16.18
CA PHE A 5 7.94 27.70 16.38
C PHE A 5 8.90 28.34 15.37
N GLY A 6 8.52 29.46 14.75
CA GLY A 6 9.36 30.14 13.77
C GLY A 6 9.42 29.45 12.41
N LEU A 7 8.50 28.55 12.09
CA LEU A 7 8.49 27.78 10.83
C LEU A 7 8.14 28.60 9.57
N GLY A 8 8.12 29.94 9.64
CA GLY A 8 7.94 30.81 8.46
C GLY A 8 6.50 31.06 8.02
N SER A 9 5.48 30.67 8.80
CA SER A 9 4.08 31.04 8.52
C SER A 9 3.27 31.25 9.80
N ARG A 10 2.30 32.18 9.75
CA ARG A 10 1.30 32.39 10.82
C ARG A 10 0.17 31.37 10.76
N ASP A 11 -0.08 30.76 9.60
CA ASP A 11 -1.07 29.69 9.44
C ASP A 11 -0.46 28.34 9.86
N MET A 12 -1.14 27.66 10.80
CA MET A 12 -0.68 26.40 11.38
C MET A 12 -0.60 25.26 10.34
N GLY A 13 -1.51 25.25 9.36
CA GLY A 13 -1.52 24.27 8.27
C GLY A 13 -0.29 24.43 7.37
N ILE A 14 0.00 25.68 6.96
CA ILE A 14 1.16 26.03 6.14
C ILE A 14 2.47 25.80 6.91
N ALA A 15 2.54 26.20 8.18
CA ALA A 15 3.72 25.97 9.01
C ALA A 15 4.08 24.48 9.12
N GLY A 16 3.08 23.59 9.27
CA GLY A 16 3.32 22.15 9.29
C GLY A 16 3.77 21.59 7.94
N LYS A 17 3.29 22.16 6.82
CA LYS A 17 3.80 21.84 5.48
C LYS A 17 5.28 22.21 5.37
N PHE A 18 5.68 23.38 5.86
CA PHE A 18 7.07 23.83 5.83
C PHE A 18 7.97 22.93 6.67
N ALA A 19 7.55 22.55 7.88
CA ALA A 19 8.25 21.55 8.69
C ALA A 19 8.45 20.21 7.95
N LEU A 20 7.40 19.69 7.31
CA LEU A 20 7.50 18.44 6.54
C LEU A 20 8.42 18.57 5.31
N ASN A 21 8.38 19.69 4.61
CA ASN A 21 9.25 19.95 3.46
C ASN A 21 10.72 20.06 3.87
N ASP A 22 11.00 20.72 4.99
CA ASP A 22 12.35 20.79 5.55
C ASP A 22 12.86 19.41 5.96
N ALA A 23 12.02 18.60 6.61
CA ALA A 23 12.32 17.22 6.95
C ALA A 23 12.64 16.35 5.73
N VAL A 24 12.02 16.62 4.57
CA VAL A 24 12.36 15.98 3.28
C VAL A 24 13.71 16.43 2.76
N LYS A 25 14.01 17.74 2.78
CA LYS A 25 15.32 18.28 2.37
C LYS A 25 16.46 17.65 3.19
N ASN A 26 16.24 17.51 4.49
CA ASN A 26 17.18 16.90 5.43
C ASN A 26 17.13 15.35 5.43
N ARG A 27 16.45 14.73 4.46
CA ARG A 27 16.35 13.27 4.24
C ARG A 27 15.80 12.46 5.42
N SER A 28 15.20 13.12 6.42
CA SER A 28 14.61 12.48 7.59
C SER A 28 13.21 11.89 7.33
N VAL A 29 12.51 12.40 6.31
CA VAL A 29 11.18 11.94 5.89
C VAL A 29 11.14 11.81 4.36
N SER A 30 10.52 10.76 3.84
CA SER A 30 10.35 10.61 2.38
C SER A 30 9.32 11.60 1.83
N PHE A 31 9.49 12.06 0.59
CA PHE A 31 8.55 12.97 -0.10
C PHE A 31 7.10 12.47 -0.05
N SER A 32 6.88 11.16 -0.27
CA SER A 32 5.53 10.57 -0.20
C SER A 32 4.93 10.62 1.22
N THR A 33 5.76 10.46 2.25
CA THR A 33 5.31 10.52 3.65
C THR A 33 4.95 11.95 4.02
N ALA A 34 5.78 12.92 3.62
CA ALA A 34 5.49 14.34 3.82
C ALA A 34 4.17 14.76 3.16
N GLY A 35 3.94 14.39 1.90
CA GLY A 35 2.68 14.70 1.21
C GLY A 35 1.44 14.12 1.90
N THR A 36 1.52 12.87 2.38
CA THR A 36 0.39 12.22 3.05
C THR A 36 0.15 12.79 4.45
N ASN A 37 1.22 13.08 5.19
CA ASN A 37 1.13 13.71 6.51
C ASN A 37 0.62 15.15 6.41
N HIS A 38 0.95 15.89 5.35
CA HIS A 38 0.45 17.25 5.14
C HIS A 38 -1.08 17.30 5.07
N HIS A 39 -1.71 16.42 4.29
CA HIS A 39 -3.17 16.38 4.20
C HIS A 39 -3.83 16.08 5.55
N ARG A 40 -3.31 15.09 6.28
CA ARG A 40 -3.83 14.68 7.60
C ARG A 40 -3.60 15.75 8.66
N TRP A 41 -2.44 16.39 8.63
CA TRP A 41 -2.13 17.56 9.44
C TRP A 41 -3.14 18.68 9.18
N HIS A 42 -3.42 18.97 7.91
CA HIS A 42 -4.37 20.02 7.56
C HIS A 42 -5.78 19.74 8.13
N SER A 43 -6.27 18.50 8.06
CA SER A 43 -7.54 18.11 8.70
C SER A 43 -7.52 18.36 10.20
N PHE A 44 -6.42 18.02 10.90
CA PHE A 44 -6.27 18.36 12.32
C PHE A 44 -6.28 19.87 12.55
N THR A 45 -5.62 20.67 11.70
CA THR A 45 -5.58 22.14 11.88
C THR A 45 -6.95 22.79 11.73
N ILE A 46 -7.80 22.29 10.83
CA ILE A 46 -9.19 22.74 10.68
C ILE A 46 -9.97 22.44 11.96
N TRP A 47 -9.87 21.21 12.45
CA TRP A 47 -10.52 20.78 13.69
C TRP A 47 -10.02 21.56 14.91
N ALA A 48 -8.71 21.77 15.02
CA ALA A 48 -8.08 22.50 16.12
C ALA A 48 -8.52 23.96 16.15
N LYS A 49 -8.64 24.60 14.98
CA LYS A 49 -9.16 25.97 14.84
C LYS A 49 -10.61 26.08 15.32
N ALA A 50 -11.46 25.11 15.00
CA ALA A 50 -12.84 25.04 15.51
C ALA A 50 -12.88 24.85 17.05
N ASN A 51 -11.82 24.28 17.63
CA ASN A 51 -11.63 24.14 19.07
C ASN A 51 -10.79 25.28 19.69
N GLY A 52 -10.67 26.42 19.00
CA GLY A 52 -10.01 27.62 19.51
C GLY A 52 -8.49 27.66 19.37
N VAL A 53 -7.86 26.61 18.85
CA VAL A 53 -6.39 26.49 18.75
C VAL A 53 -5.90 26.91 17.36
N LYS A 54 -5.14 28.02 17.31
CA LYS A 54 -4.71 28.67 16.06
C LYS A 54 -3.20 28.70 15.83
N LYS A 55 -2.40 28.27 16.81
CA LYS A 55 -0.93 28.22 16.71
C LYS A 55 -0.40 26.91 17.27
N MET A 56 0.73 26.43 16.75
CA MET A 56 1.29 25.14 17.14
C MET A 56 1.73 25.09 18.60
N GLU A 57 2.11 26.22 19.20
CA GLU A 57 2.47 26.33 20.61
C GLU A 57 1.32 25.95 21.56
N ASP A 58 0.07 26.12 21.11
CA ASP A 58 -1.13 25.78 21.88
C ASP A 58 -1.59 24.33 21.63
N VAL A 59 -0.90 23.58 20.76
CA VAL A 59 -1.20 22.16 20.53
C VAL A 59 -0.66 21.34 21.69
N THR A 60 -1.55 20.99 22.62
CA THR A 60 -1.22 20.15 23.78
C THR A 60 -1.49 18.67 23.50
N ARG A 61 -0.92 17.77 24.31
CA ARG A 61 -1.25 16.34 24.25
C ARG A 61 -2.75 16.10 24.48
N GLU A 62 -3.36 16.80 25.42
CA GLU A 62 -4.80 16.66 25.71
C GLU A 62 -5.68 17.10 24.53
N LEU A 63 -5.28 18.15 23.80
CA LEU A 63 -5.97 18.54 22.57
C LEU A 63 -5.92 17.42 21.51
N VAL A 64 -4.76 16.78 21.33
CA VAL A 64 -4.59 15.68 20.38
C VAL A 64 -5.35 14.41 20.83
N LYS A 65 -5.41 14.15 22.15
CA LYS A 65 -6.25 13.08 22.71
C LYS A 65 -7.72 13.34 22.45
N LYS A 66 -8.22 14.57 22.64
CA LYS A 66 -9.60 14.95 22.33
C LYS A 66 -9.91 14.68 20.86
N TYR A 67 -9.06 15.14 19.95
CA TYR A 67 -9.18 14.85 18.52
C TYR A 67 -9.24 13.33 18.25
N GLY A 68 -8.36 12.56 18.87
CA GLY A 68 -8.33 11.10 18.71
C GLY A 68 -9.56 10.39 19.25
N ARG A 69 -10.17 10.85 20.36
CA ARG A 69 -11.41 10.28 20.89
C ARG A 69 -12.60 10.54 19.98
N GLU A 70 -12.67 11.72 19.35
CA GLU A 70 -13.68 12.00 18.33
C GLU A 70 -13.48 11.13 17.08
N LEU A 71 -12.22 10.87 16.68
CA LEU A 71 -11.94 9.89 15.62
C LEU A 71 -12.35 8.47 16.04
N ALA A 72 -12.17 8.08 17.30
CA ALA A 72 -12.60 6.79 17.81
C ALA A 72 -14.14 6.64 17.77
N GLN A 73 -14.88 7.70 18.08
CA GLN A 73 -16.34 7.71 17.93
C GLN A 73 -16.76 7.45 16.48
N LYS A 74 -16.10 8.10 15.51
CA LYS A 74 -16.33 7.86 14.08
C LYS A 74 -16.00 6.43 13.64
N VAL A 75 -15.06 5.78 14.32
CA VAL A 75 -14.77 4.35 14.10
C VAL A 75 -15.92 3.48 14.61
N ASN A 76 -16.45 3.81 15.78
CA ASN A 76 -17.57 3.08 16.39
C ASN A 76 -18.86 3.21 15.55
N THR A 77 -19.11 4.37 14.95
CA THR A 77 -20.25 4.60 14.04
C THR A 77 -20.01 4.08 12.62
N ARG A 78 -18.84 3.47 12.34
CA ARG A 78 -18.42 2.95 11.02
C ARG A 78 -18.24 4.01 9.93
N ASP A 79 -18.20 5.29 10.29
CA ASP A 79 -17.89 6.40 9.37
C ASP A 79 -16.39 6.43 9.00
N LEU A 80 -15.54 5.81 9.82
CA LEU A 80 -14.09 5.78 9.63
C LEU A 80 -13.51 4.42 10.00
N SER A 81 -12.49 3.94 9.26
CA SER A 81 -11.77 2.74 9.69
C SER A 81 -10.79 3.05 10.83
N ALA A 82 -10.56 2.08 11.73
CA ALA A 82 -9.55 2.18 12.79
C ALA A 82 -8.16 2.52 12.21
N ALA A 83 -7.76 1.88 11.10
CA ALA A 83 -6.50 2.15 10.43
C ALA A 83 -6.41 3.62 9.97
N THR A 84 -7.50 4.16 9.42
CA THR A 84 -7.56 5.56 9.00
C THR A 84 -7.47 6.51 10.20
N ALA A 85 -8.22 6.27 11.26
CA ALA A 85 -8.18 7.09 12.48
C ALA A 85 -6.77 7.16 13.09
N GLN A 86 -6.08 6.03 13.20
CA GLN A 86 -4.74 5.98 13.79
C GLN A 86 -3.70 6.78 12.98
N VAL A 87 -3.81 6.80 11.64
CA VAL A 87 -2.85 7.55 10.80
C VAL A 87 -3.04 9.07 10.88
N TYR A 88 -4.23 9.57 11.24
CA TYR A 88 -4.42 10.99 11.55
C TYR A 88 -3.62 11.39 12.79
N ILE A 89 -3.71 10.62 13.88
CA ILE A 89 -2.93 10.88 15.11
C ILE A 89 -1.42 10.74 14.86
N SER A 90 -1.02 9.75 14.08
CA SER A 90 0.39 9.57 13.70
C SER A 90 0.95 10.76 12.91
N ALA A 91 0.13 11.38 12.04
CA ALA A 91 0.53 12.57 11.29
C ALA A 91 0.72 13.78 12.21
N VAL A 92 -0.18 14.00 13.17
CA VAL A 92 -0.05 15.07 14.18
C VAL A 92 1.23 14.89 14.99
N ASN A 93 1.47 13.68 15.52
CA ASN A 93 2.71 13.37 16.24
C ASN A 93 3.96 13.63 15.40
N SER A 94 3.93 13.26 14.11
CA SER A 94 5.06 13.46 13.21
C SER A 94 5.36 14.95 13.00
N VAL A 95 4.33 15.76 12.71
CA VAL A 95 4.51 17.21 12.49
C VAL A 95 4.96 17.90 13.77
N MET A 96 4.32 17.62 14.92
CA MET A 96 4.70 18.20 16.19
C MET A 96 6.10 17.77 16.62
N SER A 97 6.50 16.52 16.37
CA SER A 97 7.87 16.05 16.61
C SER A 97 8.90 16.82 15.78
N ILE A 98 8.62 17.13 14.51
CA ILE A 98 9.52 17.95 13.68
C ILE A 98 9.54 19.41 14.20
N ALA A 99 8.37 20.02 14.37
CA ALA A 99 8.22 21.42 14.76
C ALA A 99 8.86 21.75 16.11
N THR A 100 8.82 20.80 17.06
CA THR A 100 9.39 20.94 18.40
C THR A 100 10.81 20.39 18.53
N GLN A 101 11.48 20.05 17.42
CA GLN A 101 12.82 19.46 17.41
C GLN A 101 12.91 18.22 18.32
N ARG A 102 11.98 17.29 18.15
CA ARG A 102 11.83 16.01 18.87
C ARG A 102 11.43 16.10 20.35
N LYS A 103 11.11 17.29 20.88
CA LYS A 103 10.63 17.47 22.26
C LYS A 103 9.16 17.05 22.46
N TRP A 104 8.41 16.83 21.37
CA TRP A 104 7.02 16.37 21.44
C TRP A 104 6.88 14.98 22.06
N GLN A 105 6.12 14.90 23.15
CA GLN A 105 5.68 13.62 23.73
C GLN A 105 4.46 13.11 22.95
N SER A 106 4.66 12.03 22.19
CA SER A 106 3.64 11.49 21.28
C SER A 106 2.39 10.98 21.98
N VAL A 107 1.26 11.10 21.31
CA VAL A 107 -0.04 10.56 21.73
C VAL A 107 -0.30 9.22 21.03
N SER A 108 -0.51 8.16 21.81
CA SER A 108 -0.81 6.83 21.31
C SER A 108 -2.23 6.77 20.75
N PRO A 109 -2.42 6.44 19.45
CA PRO A 109 -3.76 6.33 18.88
C PRO A 109 -4.66 5.34 19.62
N THR A 110 -4.08 4.26 20.13
CA THR A 110 -4.84 3.20 20.82
C THR A 110 -4.91 3.49 22.31
N LYS A 111 -3.78 3.61 23.00
CA LYS A 111 -3.74 3.75 24.47
C LYS A 111 -4.28 5.09 24.98
N ASP A 112 -4.00 6.19 24.28
CA ASP A 112 -4.39 7.53 24.74
C ASP A 112 -5.75 7.98 24.17
N CYS A 113 -6.12 7.51 22.98
CA CYS A 113 -7.32 7.95 22.27
C CYS A 113 -8.44 6.91 22.17
N ASN A 114 -8.22 5.68 22.66
CA ASN A 114 -9.18 4.57 22.59
C ASN A 114 -9.63 4.22 21.15
N ILE A 115 -8.80 4.49 20.14
CA ILE A 115 -9.07 3.99 18.78
C ILE A 115 -8.81 2.48 18.79
N PRO A 116 -9.74 1.64 18.28
CA PRO A 116 -9.54 0.19 18.21
C PRO A 116 -8.24 -0.18 17.50
N GLN A 117 -7.68 -1.34 17.85
CA GLN A 117 -6.52 -1.89 17.14
C GLN A 117 -6.89 -2.15 15.67
N ARG A 118 -5.96 -1.86 14.76
CA ARG A 118 -6.15 -2.20 13.35
C ARG A 118 -6.09 -3.73 13.22
N CYS A 119 -7.11 -4.33 12.64
CA CYS A 119 -7.03 -5.71 12.16
C CYS A 119 -6.55 -5.64 10.71
N ALA A 120 -5.35 -6.16 10.45
CA ALA A 120 -4.82 -6.25 9.10
C ALA A 120 -5.16 -7.60 8.45
N VAL A 121 -5.78 -8.53 9.20
CA VAL A 121 -6.11 -9.87 8.73
C VAL A 121 -7.25 -9.81 7.72
N ARG A 122 -7.00 -10.31 6.51
CA ARG A 122 -8.05 -10.46 5.50
C ARG A 122 -9.08 -11.49 5.94
N GLN A 123 -10.35 -11.13 5.84
CA GLN A 123 -11.48 -12.00 6.20
C GLN A 123 -12.11 -12.67 4.97
N ASP A 124 -12.15 -11.95 3.85
CA ASP A 124 -12.84 -12.39 2.64
C ASP A 124 -11.86 -12.74 1.50
N ALA A 125 -12.28 -13.67 0.66
CA ALA A 125 -11.54 -14.07 -0.52
C ALA A 125 -11.30 -12.83 -1.41
N PRO A 126 -10.09 -12.65 -1.96
CA PRO A 126 -9.88 -11.62 -2.96
C PRO A 126 -10.75 -11.95 -4.18
N GLY A 127 -11.56 -11.02 -4.67
CA GLY A 127 -12.45 -11.30 -5.81
C GLY A 127 -11.67 -11.54 -7.10
N ALA A 128 -10.41 -11.11 -7.18
CA ALA A 128 -9.49 -11.50 -8.25
C ALA A 128 -9.04 -12.98 -8.19
N LEU A 129 -9.45 -13.74 -7.18
CA LEU A 129 -9.28 -15.20 -7.15
C LEU A 129 -10.15 -15.86 -8.21
N ASP A 130 -11.33 -15.29 -8.51
CA ASP A 130 -12.14 -15.67 -9.67
C ASP A 130 -11.40 -15.29 -10.96
N ARG A 131 -10.99 -16.33 -11.70
CA ARG A 131 -10.26 -16.19 -12.97
C ARG A 131 -11.10 -15.51 -14.05
N ALA A 132 -12.41 -15.74 -14.09
CA ALA A 132 -13.29 -15.13 -15.08
C ALA A 132 -13.46 -13.63 -14.81
N ALA A 133 -13.76 -13.26 -13.56
CA ALA A 133 -13.84 -11.86 -13.15
C ALA A 133 -12.52 -11.11 -13.41
N CYS A 134 -11.38 -11.76 -13.12
CA CYS A 134 -10.06 -11.19 -13.39
C CYS A 134 -9.79 -11.02 -14.90
N ALA A 135 -10.19 -11.99 -15.73
CA ALA A 135 -10.04 -11.91 -17.19
C ALA A 135 -10.87 -10.75 -17.76
N SER A 136 -12.13 -10.60 -17.34
CA SER A 136 -12.96 -9.45 -17.72
C SER A 136 -12.36 -8.11 -17.28
N ALA A 137 -11.78 -8.06 -16.08
CA ALA A 137 -11.08 -6.87 -15.59
C ALA A 137 -9.87 -6.49 -16.46
N VAL A 138 -9.05 -7.48 -16.83
CA VAL A 138 -7.88 -7.29 -17.71
C VAL A 138 -8.32 -6.79 -19.08
N GLU A 139 -9.38 -7.36 -19.64
CA GLU A 139 -9.88 -6.96 -20.95
C GLU A 139 -10.46 -5.53 -20.94
N ALA A 140 -11.27 -5.19 -19.93
CA ALA A 140 -11.78 -3.83 -19.77
C ALA A 140 -10.65 -2.79 -19.63
N VAL A 141 -9.59 -3.14 -18.91
CA VAL A 141 -8.38 -2.31 -18.81
C VAL A 141 -7.66 -2.22 -20.16
N ARG A 142 -7.52 -3.33 -20.90
CA ARG A 142 -6.85 -3.34 -22.21
C ARG A 142 -7.57 -2.46 -23.21
N VAL A 143 -8.88 -2.62 -23.34
CA VAL A 143 -9.72 -1.85 -24.27
C VAL A 143 -9.65 -0.35 -23.96
N LYS A 144 -9.71 0.03 -22.68
CA LYS A 144 -9.79 1.45 -22.29
C LYS A 144 -8.44 2.14 -22.14
N LEU A 145 -7.42 1.44 -21.65
CA LEU A 145 -6.14 2.01 -21.21
C LEU A 145 -4.93 1.43 -21.95
N GLY A 146 -5.13 0.43 -22.80
CA GLY A 146 -4.09 -0.19 -23.63
C GLY A 146 -3.30 -1.30 -22.95
N ASP A 147 -2.48 -1.98 -23.76
CA ASP A 147 -1.78 -3.21 -23.38
C ASP A 147 -0.80 -3.05 -22.21
N ARG A 148 -0.14 -1.90 -22.09
CA ARG A 148 0.81 -1.64 -21.00
C ARG A 148 0.14 -1.65 -19.64
N VAL A 149 -1.04 -1.05 -19.55
CA VAL A 149 -1.80 -0.97 -18.30
C VAL A 149 -2.42 -2.33 -17.97
N ALA A 150 -2.92 -3.04 -18.99
CA ALA A 150 -3.38 -4.42 -18.83
C ALA A 150 -2.26 -5.34 -18.34
N ALA A 151 -1.06 -5.26 -18.92
CA ALA A 151 0.10 -6.01 -18.48
C ALA A 151 0.45 -5.74 -17.01
N VAL A 152 0.31 -4.50 -16.51
CA VAL A 152 0.51 -4.21 -15.07
C VAL A 152 -0.48 -4.97 -14.19
N VAL A 153 -1.75 -5.08 -14.60
CA VAL A 153 -2.78 -5.83 -13.88
C VAL A 153 -2.45 -7.32 -13.87
N GLU A 154 -2.07 -7.87 -15.02
CA GLU A 154 -1.68 -9.27 -15.17
C GLU A 154 -0.44 -9.63 -14.34
N LEU A 155 0.61 -8.81 -14.40
CA LEU A 155 1.82 -9.00 -13.59
C LEU A 155 1.52 -8.93 -12.09
N ALA A 156 0.58 -8.09 -11.66
CA ALA A 156 0.14 -8.06 -10.28
C ALA A 156 -0.60 -9.34 -9.87
N ARG A 157 -1.41 -9.92 -10.76
CA ARG A 157 -2.18 -11.16 -10.52
C ARG A 157 -1.35 -12.43 -10.58
N GLU A 158 -0.45 -12.55 -11.54
CA GLU A 158 0.28 -13.80 -11.79
C GLU A 158 1.63 -13.86 -11.04
N LEU A 159 2.29 -12.73 -10.80
CA LEU A 159 3.58 -12.70 -10.09
C LEU A 159 3.48 -12.08 -8.69
N GLY A 160 2.28 -11.70 -8.26
CA GLY A 160 2.07 -11.04 -6.98
C GLY A 160 2.96 -9.81 -6.88
N LEU A 161 2.96 -8.93 -7.89
CA LEU A 161 3.72 -7.67 -7.86
C LEU A 161 2.89 -6.53 -7.27
N ARG A 162 3.54 -5.55 -6.62
CA ARG A 162 2.89 -4.28 -6.29
C ARG A 162 2.69 -3.52 -7.60
N SER A 163 1.66 -2.68 -7.71
CA SER A 163 1.43 -1.89 -8.94
C SER A 163 2.66 -1.07 -9.36
N LYS A 164 3.43 -0.53 -8.41
CA LYS A 164 4.70 0.14 -8.68
C LYS A 164 5.80 -0.79 -9.18
N GLU A 165 5.90 -2.00 -8.64
CA GLU A 165 6.86 -3.00 -9.09
C GLU A 165 6.52 -3.45 -10.52
N ALA A 166 5.26 -3.81 -10.77
CA ALA A 166 4.78 -4.19 -12.10
C ALA A 166 4.94 -3.06 -13.14
N SER A 167 4.69 -1.81 -12.77
CA SER A 167 4.87 -0.68 -13.69
C SER A 167 6.33 -0.43 -14.07
N LEU A 168 7.27 -0.65 -13.12
CA LEU A 168 8.70 -0.39 -13.30
C LEU A 168 9.50 -1.62 -13.70
N LEU A 169 8.84 -2.76 -13.90
CA LEU A 169 9.49 -4.01 -14.29
C LEU A 169 10.02 -3.87 -15.72
N ASP A 170 11.27 -4.25 -15.94
CA ASP A 170 11.76 -4.60 -17.27
C ASP A 170 11.26 -6.01 -17.60
N ALA A 171 10.10 -6.09 -18.25
CA ALA A 171 9.41 -7.33 -18.55
C ALA A 171 10.17 -8.19 -19.58
N ARG A 172 10.97 -7.58 -20.47
CA ARG A 172 11.84 -8.33 -21.38
C ARG A 172 12.92 -9.09 -20.62
N ALA A 173 13.64 -8.39 -19.73
CA ALA A 173 14.64 -9.03 -18.88
C ALA A 173 14.01 -10.07 -17.94
N ALA A 174 12.83 -9.77 -17.38
CA ALA A 174 12.09 -10.71 -16.54
C ALA A 174 11.65 -11.97 -17.30
N LEU A 175 11.20 -11.84 -18.56
CA LEU A 175 10.85 -13.00 -19.39
C LEU A 175 12.05 -13.89 -19.69
N THR A 176 13.22 -13.29 -19.97
CA THR A 176 14.48 -14.06 -20.12
C THR A 176 14.82 -14.80 -18.84
N GLN A 177 14.78 -14.12 -17.68
CA GLN A 177 15.02 -14.76 -16.38
C GLN A 177 14.04 -15.91 -16.10
N ALA A 178 12.76 -15.73 -16.41
CA ALA A 178 11.74 -16.76 -16.24
C ALA A 178 12.04 -18.03 -17.04
N ARG A 179 12.58 -17.89 -18.27
CA ARG A 179 12.93 -19.02 -19.14
C ARG A 179 14.23 -19.72 -18.75
N GLU A 180 15.21 -18.97 -18.25
CA GLU A 180 16.54 -19.49 -17.95
C GLU A 180 16.70 -19.98 -16.52
N LYS A 181 15.98 -19.38 -15.57
CA LYS A 181 16.19 -19.55 -14.12
C LYS A 181 14.92 -19.91 -13.36
N GLU A 182 13.81 -20.07 -14.06
CA GLU A 182 12.49 -20.38 -13.49
C GLU A 182 12.09 -19.41 -12.35
N SER A 183 12.63 -18.18 -12.39
CA SER A 183 12.43 -17.17 -11.37
C SER A 183 12.69 -15.77 -11.91
N VAL A 184 12.05 -14.77 -11.32
CA VAL A 184 12.21 -13.36 -11.69
C VAL A 184 12.68 -12.56 -10.49
N THR A 185 13.73 -11.78 -10.70
CA THR A 185 14.25 -10.85 -9.70
C THR A 185 13.50 -9.52 -9.76
N ILE A 186 12.92 -9.10 -8.62
CA ILE A 186 12.21 -7.83 -8.48
C ILE A 186 13.04 -6.87 -7.62
N THR A 187 13.48 -5.77 -8.22
CA THR A 187 14.29 -4.71 -7.58
C THR A 187 13.59 -3.35 -7.67
N SER A 188 13.19 -2.96 -8.87
CA SER A 188 12.51 -1.69 -9.15
C SER A 188 11.14 -1.61 -8.48
N GLY A 189 10.86 -0.47 -7.83
CA GLY A 189 9.57 -0.22 -7.19
C GLY A 189 9.35 -0.91 -5.84
N THR A 190 10.29 -1.75 -5.39
CA THR A 190 10.23 -2.44 -4.09
C THR A 190 10.27 -1.44 -2.93
N LYS A 191 9.60 -1.78 -1.84
CA LYS A 191 9.60 -0.95 -0.63
C LYS A 191 10.98 -1.00 0.02
N GLY A 192 11.64 0.16 0.12
CA GLY A 192 12.97 0.28 0.71
C GLY A 192 14.09 -0.30 -0.15
N GLY A 193 13.87 -0.52 -1.45
CA GLY A 193 14.89 -1.03 -2.38
C GLY A 193 15.27 -2.50 -2.15
N ARG A 194 14.48 -3.25 -1.39
CA ARG A 194 14.77 -4.64 -1.04
C ARG A 194 14.49 -5.55 -2.22
N ARG A 195 15.55 -6.14 -2.77
CA ARG A 195 15.47 -7.21 -3.78
C ARG A 195 14.67 -8.40 -3.23
N ARG A 196 13.83 -8.99 -4.08
CA ARG A 196 13.16 -10.28 -3.84
C ARG A 196 13.09 -11.09 -5.12
N GLU A 197 12.90 -12.38 -4.99
CA GLU A 197 12.70 -13.30 -6.11
C GLU A 197 11.28 -13.86 -6.09
N VAL A 198 10.73 -14.05 -7.29
CA VAL A 198 9.42 -14.67 -7.52
C VAL A 198 9.64 -15.92 -8.35
N PRO A 199 9.30 -17.13 -7.86
CA PRO A 199 9.41 -18.34 -8.66
C PRO A 199 8.35 -18.35 -9.77
N ILE A 200 8.70 -18.96 -10.89
CA ILE A 200 7.78 -19.30 -11.98
C ILE A 200 7.29 -20.72 -11.71
N ALA A 201 6.04 -20.82 -11.27
CA ALA A 201 5.38 -22.07 -10.89
C ALA A 201 4.27 -22.46 -11.88
N SER A 202 3.99 -21.63 -12.90
CA SER A 202 2.86 -21.81 -13.81
C SER A 202 3.11 -21.20 -15.18
N GLN A 203 2.44 -21.73 -16.20
CA GLN A 203 2.53 -21.22 -17.57
C GLN A 203 1.90 -19.83 -17.70
N GLU A 204 0.88 -19.53 -16.89
CA GLU A 204 0.19 -18.24 -16.84
C GLU A 204 1.16 -17.10 -16.47
N GLN A 205 2.12 -17.36 -15.57
CA GLN A 205 3.17 -16.40 -15.25
C GLN A 205 4.06 -16.07 -16.45
N VAL A 206 4.45 -17.10 -17.21
CA VAL A 206 5.26 -16.92 -18.43
C VAL A 206 4.48 -16.15 -19.47
N GLN A 207 3.19 -16.48 -19.67
CA GLN A 207 2.33 -15.77 -20.61
C GLN A 207 2.10 -14.31 -20.23
N ALA A 208 1.91 -14.00 -18.94
CA ALA A 208 1.81 -12.62 -18.47
C ALA A 208 3.10 -11.83 -18.74
N LEU A 209 4.27 -12.45 -18.54
CA LEU A 209 5.57 -11.86 -18.88
C LEU A 209 5.74 -11.66 -20.39
N GLN A 210 5.26 -12.59 -21.23
CA GLN A 210 5.28 -12.45 -22.69
C GLN A 210 4.46 -11.24 -23.14
N ARG A 211 3.21 -11.13 -22.68
CA ARG A 211 2.33 -9.98 -22.99
C ARG A 211 2.92 -8.67 -22.48
N ALA A 212 3.50 -8.67 -21.28
CA ALA A 212 4.18 -7.51 -20.74
C ALA A 212 5.42 -7.12 -21.57
N ALA A 213 6.26 -8.07 -21.97
CA ALA A 213 7.43 -7.82 -22.81
C ALA A 213 7.04 -7.25 -24.19
N GLN A 214 5.95 -7.75 -24.78
CA GLN A 214 5.39 -7.20 -26.02
C GLN A 214 4.89 -5.76 -25.82
N ALA A 215 4.09 -5.52 -24.77
CA ALA A 215 3.55 -4.19 -24.46
C ALA A 215 4.64 -3.16 -24.11
N GLN A 216 5.73 -3.59 -23.47
CA GLN A 216 6.91 -2.77 -23.19
C GLN A 216 7.57 -2.22 -24.46
N GLY A 217 7.58 -3.02 -25.54
CA GLY A 217 8.32 -2.71 -26.75
C GLY A 217 9.79 -2.40 -26.45
N ARG A 218 10.25 -1.23 -26.88
CA ARG A 218 11.66 -0.80 -26.72
C ARG A 218 11.93 -0.03 -25.42
N ASP A 219 10.90 0.30 -24.66
CA ASP A 219 11.07 1.07 -23.43
C ASP A 219 11.73 0.25 -22.33
N ARG A 220 12.08 0.93 -21.23
CA ARG A 220 12.69 0.32 -20.05
C ARG A 220 11.68 -0.38 -19.13
N SER A 221 10.39 -0.06 -19.24
CA SER A 221 9.34 -0.60 -18.37
C SER A 221 7.96 -0.42 -18.98
N MET A 222 6.89 -0.76 -18.25
CA MET A 222 5.52 -0.47 -18.70
C MET A 222 5.25 1.04 -18.79
N ILE A 223 5.97 1.87 -18.02
CA ILE A 223 5.86 3.33 -18.11
C ILE A 223 6.57 3.81 -19.39
N PRO A 224 5.87 4.54 -20.29
CA PRO A 224 6.47 5.17 -21.46
C PRO A 224 7.63 6.12 -21.11
N ILE A 225 8.62 6.23 -22.00
CA ILE A 225 9.84 7.03 -21.76
C ILE A 225 9.57 8.52 -21.55
N ASP A 226 8.51 9.05 -22.16
CA ASP A 226 8.05 10.43 -22.07
C ASP A 226 7.15 10.69 -20.84
N GLN A 227 6.89 9.66 -20.04
CA GLN A 227 5.99 9.74 -18.90
C GLN A 227 6.71 9.53 -17.56
N SER A 228 6.40 10.38 -16.59
CA SER A 228 6.87 10.22 -15.21
C SER A 228 5.99 9.25 -14.42
N TRP A 229 6.58 8.61 -13.41
CA TRP A 229 5.85 7.77 -12.44
C TRP A 229 4.65 8.51 -11.82
N GLN A 230 4.78 9.81 -11.54
CA GLN A 230 3.69 10.59 -10.95
C GLN A 230 2.49 10.65 -11.89
N LYS A 231 2.70 10.97 -13.17
CA LYS A 231 1.64 11.04 -14.19
C LYS A 231 0.99 9.66 -14.38
N TRP A 232 1.82 8.63 -14.60
CA TRP A 232 1.39 7.24 -14.74
C TRP A 232 0.50 6.77 -13.57
N ARG A 233 0.91 7.11 -12.34
CA ARG A 233 0.18 6.73 -11.14
C ARG A 233 -1.13 7.48 -10.97
N SER A 234 -1.16 8.78 -11.28
CA SER A 234 -2.33 9.63 -11.04
C SER A 234 -3.45 9.43 -12.06
N LYS A 235 -3.12 8.99 -13.27
CA LYS A 235 -4.06 8.78 -14.37
C LYS A 235 -4.26 7.29 -14.65
N GLU A 236 -3.33 6.64 -15.33
CA GLU A 236 -3.46 5.27 -15.85
C GLU A 236 -3.70 4.26 -14.72
N LEU A 237 -2.87 4.24 -13.67
CA LEU A 237 -3.06 3.30 -12.55
C LEU A 237 -4.26 3.64 -11.66
N ARG A 238 -4.76 4.88 -11.72
CA ARG A 238 -5.98 5.26 -11.00
C ARG A 238 -7.20 4.70 -11.74
N GLU A 239 -7.28 4.94 -13.04
CA GLU A 239 -8.36 4.43 -13.87
C GLU A 239 -8.37 2.90 -13.92
N ALA A 240 -7.20 2.26 -14.02
CA ALA A 240 -7.08 0.80 -13.97
C ALA A 240 -7.60 0.22 -12.64
N ARG A 241 -7.36 0.92 -11.52
CA ARG A 241 -7.87 0.48 -10.21
C ARG A 241 -9.40 0.52 -10.18
N ASP A 242 -10.00 1.54 -10.77
CA ASP A 242 -11.45 1.71 -10.77
C ASP A 242 -12.10 0.64 -11.66
N LEU A 243 -11.53 0.34 -12.83
CA LEU A 243 -11.96 -0.76 -13.70
C LEU A 243 -11.83 -2.13 -13.02
N VAL A 244 -10.66 -2.43 -12.44
CA VAL A 244 -10.45 -3.71 -11.74
C VAL A 244 -11.43 -3.88 -10.57
N ARG A 245 -11.75 -2.79 -9.87
CA ARG A 245 -12.74 -2.81 -8.79
C ARG A 245 -14.15 -3.10 -9.28
N GLN A 246 -14.54 -2.58 -10.44
CA GLN A 246 -15.88 -2.83 -11.01
C GLN A 246 -16.11 -4.31 -11.30
N HIS A 247 -15.06 -5.03 -11.75
CA HIS A 247 -15.18 -6.44 -12.14
C HIS A 247 -14.87 -7.43 -11.02
N THR A 248 -13.93 -7.11 -10.14
CA THR A 248 -13.46 -8.06 -9.10
C THR A 248 -13.93 -7.71 -7.70
N THR A 249 -14.64 -6.59 -7.51
CA THR A 249 -14.94 -5.97 -6.19
C THR A 249 -13.70 -5.52 -5.40
N GLY A 250 -12.49 -5.93 -5.81
CA GLY A 250 -11.20 -5.57 -5.23
C GLY A 250 -10.39 -4.61 -6.12
N GLY A 251 -9.46 -3.87 -5.52
CA GLY A 251 -8.53 -3.01 -6.28
C GLY A 251 -7.27 -3.75 -6.76
N LEU A 252 -6.29 -3.01 -7.29
CA LEU A 252 -4.99 -3.58 -7.70
C LEU A 252 -4.24 -4.35 -6.60
N HIS A 253 -4.49 -4.03 -5.32
CA HIS A 253 -3.90 -4.78 -4.19
C HIS A 253 -4.52 -6.17 -4.02
N ASP A 254 -5.74 -6.34 -4.47
CA ASP A 254 -6.49 -7.58 -4.38
C ASP A 254 -5.92 -8.64 -5.33
N LEU A 255 -5.44 -8.24 -6.52
CA LEU A 255 -4.72 -9.09 -7.47
C LEU A 255 -3.52 -9.80 -6.82
N ARG A 256 -2.76 -9.05 -6.01
CA ARG A 256 -1.63 -9.59 -5.24
C ARG A 256 -2.08 -10.56 -4.15
N SER A 257 -3.26 -10.33 -3.57
CA SER A 257 -3.84 -11.23 -2.56
C SER A 257 -4.31 -12.53 -3.22
N ALA A 258 -4.88 -12.45 -4.42
CA ALA A 258 -5.27 -13.60 -5.23
C ALA A 258 -4.07 -14.48 -5.61
N TYR A 259 -2.95 -13.86 -6.02
CA TYR A 259 -1.67 -14.57 -6.18
C TYR A 259 -1.30 -15.34 -4.90
N ALA A 260 -1.29 -14.66 -3.75
CA ALA A 260 -0.89 -15.28 -2.49
C ALA A 260 -1.81 -16.43 -2.07
N CYS A 261 -3.12 -16.29 -2.28
CA CYS A 261 -4.09 -17.35 -2.00
C CYS A 261 -3.88 -18.57 -2.89
N GLN A 262 -3.61 -18.35 -4.17
CA GLN A 262 -3.32 -19.43 -5.12
C GLN A 262 -2.00 -20.15 -4.77
N ARG A 263 -0.94 -19.39 -4.49
CA ARG A 263 0.35 -19.96 -4.02
C ARG A 263 0.19 -20.76 -2.74
N TYR A 264 -0.66 -20.31 -1.83
CA TYR A 264 -0.97 -21.05 -0.62
C TYR A 264 -1.63 -22.40 -0.93
N GLN A 265 -2.59 -22.41 -1.86
CA GLN A 265 -3.23 -23.64 -2.31
C GLN A 265 -2.27 -24.59 -3.00
N GLU A 266 -1.40 -24.10 -3.88
CA GLU A 266 -0.37 -24.91 -4.54
C GLU A 266 0.60 -25.55 -3.55
N LYS A 267 1.00 -24.81 -2.50
CA LYS A 267 1.93 -25.32 -1.48
C LYS A 267 1.28 -26.25 -0.45
N THR A 268 0.03 -25.99 -0.09
CA THR A 268 -0.64 -26.70 1.00
C THR A 268 -1.61 -27.78 0.55
N GLY A 269 -2.12 -27.69 -0.69
CA GLY A 269 -3.27 -28.45 -1.17
C GLY A 269 -4.63 -27.90 -0.70
N HIS A 270 -4.64 -26.83 0.12
CA HIS A 270 -5.85 -26.29 0.74
C HIS A 270 -6.05 -24.84 0.34
N ALA A 271 -7.30 -24.40 0.17
CA ALA A 271 -7.59 -22.99 -0.04
C ALA A 271 -7.00 -22.13 1.11
N ALA A 272 -6.69 -20.87 0.83
CA ALA A 272 -6.26 -19.93 1.86
C ALA A 272 -7.37 -19.70 2.91
N PRO A 273 -7.05 -19.39 4.18
CA PRO A 273 -8.05 -19.07 5.20
C PRO A 273 -9.01 -17.94 4.85
N ALA A 274 -8.55 -16.92 4.10
CA ALA A 274 -9.40 -15.86 3.56
C ALA A 274 -10.40 -16.39 2.52
N ALA A 275 -10.08 -17.47 1.84
CA ALA A 275 -10.97 -18.19 0.93
C ALA A 275 -11.60 -19.42 1.60
N SER A 276 -11.85 -19.33 2.91
CA SER A 276 -12.52 -20.36 3.73
C SER A 276 -11.80 -21.71 3.83
N GLY A 277 -10.55 -21.81 3.40
CA GLY A 277 -9.79 -23.05 3.56
C GLY A 277 -9.33 -23.29 4.99
N VAL A 278 -9.16 -24.56 5.34
CA VAL A 278 -8.72 -25.04 6.64
C VAL A 278 -7.58 -26.02 6.43
N ILE A 279 -6.54 -25.93 7.26
CA ILE A 279 -5.43 -26.87 7.26
C ILE A 279 -5.14 -27.27 8.71
N ALA A 280 -5.12 -28.58 8.98
CA ALA A 280 -4.79 -29.11 10.31
C ALA A 280 -3.27 -29.12 10.55
N ASP A 281 -2.49 -29.34 9.49
CA ASP A 281 -1.03 -29.36 9.54
C ASP A 281 -0.46 -27.93 9.71
N LYS A 282 -0.15 -27.60 10.97
CA LYS A 282 0.41 -26.31 11.37
C LYS A 282 1.83 -26.09 10.81
N SER A 283 2.60 -27.15 10.57
CA SER A 283 3.95 -27.00 10.01
C SER A 283 3.85 -26.61 8.54
N LYS A 284 3.01 -27.31 7.78
CA LYS A 284 2.76 -27.02 6.36
C LYS A 284 2.15 -25.63 6.16
N ASP A 285 1.22 -25.19 7.03
CA ASP A 285 0.70 -23.80 7.04
C ASP A 285 1.83 -22.79 7.23
N LEU A 286 2.67 -23.00 8.25
CA LEU A 286 3.75 -22.09 8.60
C LEU A 286 4.78 -21.99 7.48
N ASP A 287 5.17 -23.11 6.87
CA ASP A 287 6.17 -23.13 5.82
C ASP A 287 5.65 -22.50 4.53
N ALA A 288 4.41 -22.78 4.13
CA ALA A 288 3.77 -22.08 3.02
C ALA A 288 3.74 -20.56 3.24
N ARG A 289 3.38 -20.10 4.44
CA ARG A 289 3.39 -18.67 4.79
C ARG A 289 4.78 -18.06 4.77
N LYS A 290 5.82 -18.76 5.24
CA LYS A 290 7.21 -18.26 5.18
C LYS A 290 7.65 -18.05 3.73
N GLU A 291 7.36 -18.99 2.86
CA GLU A 291 7.71 -18.91 1.44
C GLU A 291 6.95 -17.78 0.75
N ILE A 292 5.62 -17.72 0.92
CA ILE A 292 4.79 -16.63 0.37
C ILE A 292 5.24 -15.27 0.92
N SER A 293 5.67 -15.19 2.19
CA SER A 293 6.23 -13.96 2.76
C SER A 293 7.49 -13.49 2.02
N LYS A 294 8.39 -14.41 1.65
CA LYS A 294 9.60 -14.12 0.86
C LYS A 294 9.22 -13.70 -0.55
N GLU A 295 8.34 -14.47 -1.21
CA GLU A 295 7.80 -14.17 -2.53
C GLU A 295 7.18 -12.77 -2.52
N LEU A 296 6.41 -12.38 -1.50
CA LEU A 296 5.80 -11.05 -1.38
C LEU A 296 6.75 -9.94 -0.86
N GLY A 297 7.99 -10.26 -0.50
CA GLY A 297 8.98 -9.29 -0.01
C GLY A 297 8.65 -8.65 1.34
N HIS A 298 7.99 -9.37 2.24
CA HIS A 298 7.70 -8.91 3.59
C HIS A 298 8.67 -9.47 4.64
N ASN A 299 9.24 -10.65 4.40
CA ASN A 299 10.15 -11.38 5.31
C ASN A 299 9.60 -11.56 6.74
N ARG A 300 8.27 -11.51 6.88
CA ARG A 300 7.51 -11.49 8.12
C ARG A 300 6.18 -12.20 7.90
N VAL A 301 6.02 -13.34 8.58
CA VAL A 301 4.87 -14.25 8.41
C VAL A 301 3.56 -13.57 8.81
N GLU A 302 3.59 -12.73 9.84
CA GLU A 302 2.43 -12.00 10.35
C GLU A 302 1.80 -11.06 9.30
N VAL A 303 2.59 -10.57 8.34
CA VAL A 303 2.10 -9.70 7.27
C VAL A 303 1.39 -10.50 6.17
N VAL A 304 1.66 -11.80 6.06
CA VAL A 304 1.02 -12.66 5.05
C VAL A 304 -0.48 -12.83 5.35
N ALA A 305 -0.89 -12.70 6.61
CA ALA A 305 -2.30 -12.72 7.00
C ALA A 305 -3.12 -11.58 6.36
N GLU A 306 -2.48 -10.49 5.90
CA GLU A 306 -3.13 -9.43 5.12
C GLU A 306 -3.57 -9.88 3.72
N TYR A 307 -2.98 -10.97 3.21
CA TYR A 307 -3.22 -11.49 1.86
C TYR A 307 -4.02 -12.77 1.84
N ILE A 308 -3.75 -13.68 2.78
CA ILE A 308 -4.34 -15.03 2.77
C ILE A 308 -5.22 -15.32 3.99
N GLY A 309 -5.38 -14.36 4.89
CA GLY A 309 -6.13 -14.51 6.13
C GLY A 309 -5.33 -15.10 7.29
N GLY A 310 -5.94 -15.06 8.48
CA GLY A 310 -5.31 -15.45 9.74
C GLY A 310 -5.10 -16.95 9.84
N ARG A 311 -4.33 -17.37 10.84
CA ARG A 311 -4.37 -18.77 11.26
C ARG A 311 -5.70 -19.01 11.96
N ARG A 312 -6.34 -20.13 11.64
CA ARG A 312 -7.49 -20.66 12.36
C ARG A 312 -7.03 -21.85 13.18
#